data_AF-A0A443LFH7-F1
#
_entry.id   AF-A0A443LFH7-F1
#
_cell.length_a   1.000
_cell.length_b   1.000
_cell.length_c   1.000
_cell.angle_alpha   90.00
_cell.angle_beta   90.00
_cell.angle_gamma   90.00
#
_symmetry.space_group_name_H-M   'P 1'
#
loop_
_entity.id
_entity.type
_entity.pdbx_description
1 polymer ?
#
loop_
_entity_poly.entity_id
_entity_poly.type
_entity_poly.pdbx_seq_one_letter_code
_entity_poly.pdbx_strand_id
1 'polypeptide(L)'
;MQWLNNHNCLYMISTHDLNLIELAKDWNETYHFTSSFINNKIIYDYKIKSGKPQTSNAVNILKTLSYPSEVVTVAQDTIKIVNSNF
;
A
#
# COMPACT_ATOMS: atom_id res chain seq x y z
N MET A 1 -17.04 -5.35 5.43
CA MET A 1 -16.73 -4.73 6.73
C MET A 1 -17.98 -4.30 7.48
N GLN A 2 -18.94 -3.64 6.83
CA GLN A 2 -20.19 -3.19 7.46
C GLN A 2 -20.91 -4.28 8.27
N TRP A 3 -21.01 -5.51 7.76
CA TRP A 3 -21.60 -6.62 8.53
C TRP A 3 -20.84 -6.87 9.83
N LEU A 4 -19.50 -7.00 9.79
CA LEU A 4 -18.66 -7.23 10.97
C LEU A 4 -18.78 -6.09 11.99
N ASN A 5 -18.85 -4.84 11.53
CA ASN A 5 -19.03 -3.66 12.39
C ASN A 5 -20.35 -3.67 13.20
N ASN A 6 -21.36 -4.42 12.74
CA ASN A 6 -22.67 -4.51 13.39
C ASN A 6 -22.82 -5.75 14.30
N HIS A 7 -21.75 -6.51 14.54
CA HIS A 7 -21.80 -7.73 15.36
C HIS A 7 -20.82 -7.63 16.53
N ASN A 8 -21.12 -8.35 17.61
CA ASN A 8 -20.27 -8.40 18.80
C ASN A 8 -19.01 -9.25 18.54
N CYS A 9 -18.08 -8.69 17.79
CA CYS A 9 -16.81 -9.33 17.46
C CYS A 9 -15.68 -8.29 17.35
N LEU A 10 -14.48 -8.71 17.73
CA LEU A 10 -13.25 -7.97 17.46
C LEU A 10 -12.68 -8.47 16.13
N TYR A 11 -12.42 -7.58 15.18
CA TYR A 11 -11.85 -7.93 13.89
C TYR A 11 -10.73 -6.98 13.47
N MET A 12 -9.83 -7.51 12.64
CA MET A 12 -8.81 -6.75 11.92
C MET A 12 -8.76 -7.30 10.49
N ILE A 13 -8.63 -6.41 9.51
CA ILE A 13 -8.59 -6.79 8.10
C ILE A 13 -7.37 -6.11 7.48
N SER A 14 -6.55 -6.89 6.77
CA SER A 14 -5.51 -6.38 5.91
C SER A 14 -5.97 -6.46 4.45
N THR A 15 -5.70 -5.41 3.68
CA THR A 15 -5.97 -5.38 2.24
C THR A 15 -4.96 -4.49 1.54
N HIS A 16 -4.69 -4.79 0.26
CA HIS A 16 -3.95 -3.91 -0.65
C HIS A 16 -4.88 -3.03 -1.49
N ASP A 17 -6.19 -3.22 -1.41
CA ASP A 17 -7.18 -2.44 -2.15
C ASP A 17 -7.45 -1.09 -1.48
N LEU A 18 -6.92 -0.02 -2.07
CA LEU A 18 -7.08 1.35 -1.56
C LEU A 18 -8.53 1.85 -1.65
N ASN A 19 -9.32 1.40 -2.63
CA ASN A 19 -10.72 1.77 -2.75
C ASN A 19 -11.53 1.18 -1.60
N LEU A 20 -11.23 -0.08 -1.23
CA LEU A 20 -11.85 -0.70 -0.07
C LEU A 20 -11.50 0.03 1.22
N ILE A 21 -10.25 0.49 1.39
CA ILE A 21 -9.84 1.31 2.55
C ILE A 21 -10.61 2.62 2.59
N GLU A 22 -10.76 3.31 1.45
CA GLU A 22 -11.50 4.57 1.36
C GLU A 22 -12.98 4.39 1.71
N LEU A 23 -13.63 3.36 1.17
CA LEU A 23 -15.01 3.00 1.50
C LEU A 23 -15.18 2.64 2.99
N ALA A 24 -14.16 2.08 3.64
CA ALA A 24 -14.25 1.58 5.00
C ALA A 24 -14.19 2.67 6.08
N LYS A 25 -13.69 3.86 5.74
CA LYS A 25 -13.40 4.95 6.69
C LYS A 25 -14.60 5.40 7.51
N ASP A 26 -15.80 5.24 6.95
CA ASP A 26 -17.05 5.62 7.62
C ASP A 26 -17.39 4.69 8.80
N TRP A 27 -16.81 3.49 8.83
CA TRP A 27 -17.12 2.47 9.85
C TRP A 27 -15.89 1.94 10.59
N ASN A 28 -14.68 2.20 10.10
CA ASN A 28 -13.46 1.58 10.61
C ASN A 28 -12.34 2.60 10.73
N GLU A 29 -11.54 2.45 11.79
CA GLU A 29 -10.23 3.07 11.84
C GLU A 29 -9.30 2.39 10.83
N THR A 30 -8.63 3.21 10.02
CA THR A 30 -7.68 2.73 9.01
C THR A 30 -6.25 2.87 9.49
N TYR A 31 -5.44 1.84 9.22
CA TYR A 31 -4.04 1.80 9.57
C TYR A 31 -3.20 1.29 8.40
N HIS A 32 -1.90 1.60 8.41
CA HIS A 32 -0.95 1.12 7.41
C HIS A 32 0.44 0.89 8.00
N PHE A 33 1.21 0.09 7.26
CA PHE A 33 2.66 -0.01 7.40
C PHE A 33 3.33 0.82 6.30
N THR A 34 4.57 1.25 6.54
CA THR A 34 5.36 1.94 5.53
C THR A 34 6.75 1.35 5.41
N SER A 35 7.43 1.75 4.34
CA SER A 35 8.80 1.35 4.06
C SER A 35 9.57 2.48 3.39
N SER A 36 10.87 2.51 3.63
CA SER A 36 11.80 3.40 2.95
C SER A 36 12.70 2.60 2.02
N PHE A 37 13.15 3.21 0.92
CA PHE A 37 14.13 2.61 0.02
C PHE A 37 15.49 3.27 0.24
N ILE A 38 16.46 2.52 0.78
CA ILE A 38 17.78 3.02 1.17
C ILE A 38 18.82 2.02 0.69
N ASN A 39 19.87 2.47 -0.01
CA ASN A 39 20.99 1.62 -0.46
C ASN A 39 20.54 0.34 -1.18
N ASN A 40 19.61 0.47 -2.13
CA ASN A 40 19.00 -0.62 -2.91
C ASN A 40 18.22 -1.67 -2.09
N LYS A 41 17.85 -1.34 -0.84
CA LYS A 41 17.09 -2.21 0.05
C LYS A 41 15.81 -1.52 0.50
N ILE A 42 14.77 -2.33 0.69
CA ILE A 42 13.53 -1.90 1.34
C ILE A 42 13.69 -2.09 2.85
N ILE A 43 13.48 -1.02 3.60
CA ILE A 43 13.54 -1.00 5.06
C ILE A 43 12.12 -0.74 5.59
N TYR A 44 11.57 -1.71 6.29
CA TYR A 44 10.30 -1.58 7.00
C TYR A 44 10.56 -1.11 8.42
N ASP A 45 9.74 -0.18 8.92
CA ASP A 45 9.83 0.26 10.32
C ASP A 45 8.98 -0.60 11.28
N TYR A 46 8.18 -1.51 10.71
CA TYR A 46 7.28 -2.42 11.44
C TYR A 46 6.32 -1.72 12.41
N LYS A 47 5.96 -0.46 12.13
CA LYS A 47 5.03 0.32 12.96
C LYS A 47 3.67 0.43 12.30
N ILE A 48 2.63 0.22 13.10
CA ILE A 48 1.24 0.51 12.73
C ILE A 48 1.06 2.03 12.80
N LYS A 49 0.62 2.64 11.69
CA LYS A 49 0.40 4.09 11.58
C LYS A 49 -1.02 4.37 11.15
N SER A 50 -1.64 5.37 11.76
CA SER A 50 -3.01 5.77 11.42
C SER A 50 -3.10 6.32 9.99
N GLY A 51 -4.25 6.09 9.36
CA GLY A 51 -4.57 6.56 8.00
C GLY A 51 -4.15 5.59 6.90
N LYS A 52 -4.26 6.06 5.65
CA LYS A 52 -3.92 5.30 4.44
C LYS A 52 -2.44 5.42 4.05
N PRO A 53 -1.84 4.39 3.43
CA PRO A 53 -0.48 4.51 2.92
C PRO A 53 -0.41 5.57 1.81
N GLN A 54 0.66 6.37 1.83
CA GLN A 54 0.89 7.45 0.86
C GLN A 54 1.63 6.99 -0.40
N THR A 55 2.33 5.86 -0.32
CA THR A 55 3.20 5.34 -1.39
C THR A 55 3.10 3.83 -1.49
N SER A 56 3.31 3.30 -2.70
CA SER A 56 3.49 1.87 -2.96
C SER A 56 4.97 1.57 -3.15
N ASN A 57 5.42 0.41 -2.68
CA ASN A 57 6.81 -0.05 -2.82
C ASN A 57 7.03 -1.00 -4.01
N ALA A 58 6.01 -1.24 -4.85
CA ALA A 58 6.07 -2.24 -5.93
C ALA A 58 7.29 -2.07 -6.86
N VAL A 59 7.58 -0.84 -7.30
CA VAL A 59 8.76 -0.53 -8.12
C VAL A 59 10.07 -0.80 -7.36
N ASN A 60 10.10 -0.49 -6.08
CA ASN A 60 11.30 -0.70 -5.25
C ASN A 60 11.60 -2.19 -5.07
N ILE A 61 10.55 -3.04 -5.05
CA ILE A 61 10.72 -4.50 -5.03
C ILE A 61 11.44 -4.97 -6.29
N LEU A 62 11.03 -4.49 -7.48
CA LEU A 62 11.71 -4.82 -8.74
C LEU A 62 13.20 -4.45 -8.71
N LYS A 63 13.53 -3.27 -8.15
CA LYS A 63 14.92 -2.82 -7.99
C LYS A 63 15.72 -3.71 -7.04
N THR A 64 15.14 -4.11 -5.91
CA THR A 64 15.80 -5.01 -4.94
C THR A 64 16.00 -6.42 -5.51
N LEU A 65 15.12 -6.87 -6.41
CA LEU A 65 15.26 -8.15 -7.13
C LEU A 65 16.21 -8.08 -8.34
N SER A 66 16.90 -6.95 -8.54
CA SER A 66 17.85 -6.73 -9.65
C SER A 66 17.24 -6.99 -11.04
N TYR A 67 15.96 -6.63 -11.22
CA TYR A 67 15.36 -6.63 -12.55
C TYR A 67 16.08 -5.64 -13.48
N PRO A 68 16.09 -5.89 -14.81
CA PRO A 68 16.68 -4.98 -15.78
C PRO A 68 16.11 -3.56 -15.68
N SER A 69 16.96 -2.55 -15.90
CA SER A 69 16.59 -1.13 -15.79
C SER A 69 15.43 -0.74 -16.71
N GLU A 70 15.32 -1.38 -17.87
CA GLU A 70 14.23 -1.15 -18.83
C GLU A 70 12.90 -1.58 -18.23
N VAL A 71 12.84 -2.73 -17.56
CA VAL A 71 11.63 -3.24 -16.90
C VAL A 71 11.20 -2.33 -15.75
N VAL A 72 12.17 -1.89 -14.94
CA VAL A 72 11.91 -0.98 -13.82
C VAL A 72 11.38 0.36 -14.32
N THR A 73 11.96 0.90 -15.39
CA THR A 73 11.53 2.18 -16.00
C THR A 73 10.11 2.08 -16.54
N VAL A 74 9.79 1.03 -17.29
CA VAL A 74 8.44 0.80 -17.83
C VAL A 74 7.41 0.69 -16.70
N ALA A 75 7.72 -0.03 -15.62
CA ALA A 75 6.84 -0.14 -14.46
C ALA A 75 6.60 1.21 -13.78
N GLN A 76 7.65 2.03 -13.63
CA GLN A 76 7.54 3.38 -13.07
C GLN A 76 6.63 4.28 -13.91
N ASP A 77 6.81 4.28 -15.22
CA ASP A 77 6.03 5.13 -16.11
C ASP A 77 4.58 4.67 -16.23
N THR A 78 4.34 3.35 -16.23
CA THR A 78 2.99 2.78 -16.19
C THR A 78 2.23 3.26 -14.95
N ILE A 79 2.87 3.24 -13.77
CA ILE A 79 2.23 3.71 -12.53
C ILE A 79 1.90 5.20 -12.59
N LYS A 80 2.78 6.03 -13.16
CA LYS A 80 2.50 7.47 -13.34
C LYS A 80 1.26 7.69 -14.21
N ILE A 81 1.16 6.96 -15.32
CA ILE A 81 0.02 7.04 -16.25
C ILE A 81 -1.28 6.65 -15.55
N VAL A 82 -1.26 5.53 -14.83
CA VAL A 82 -2.45 5.06 -14.09
C VAL A 82 -2.86 6.10 -13.04
N ASN A 83 -1.92 6.63 -12.27
CA ASN A 83 -2.22 7.61 -11.22
C ASN A 83 -2.63 9.00 -11.75
N SER A 84 -2.25 9.37 -12.97
CA SER A 84 -2.69 10.64 -13.59
C SER A 84 -4.12 10.58 -14.15
N ASN A 85 -4.71 9.40 -14.27
CA ASN A 85 -6.06 9.19 -14.78
C ASN A 85 -7.12 9.07 -13.67
N PHE A 86 -6.75 9.33 -12.41
CA PHE A 86 -7.61 9.37 -11.23
C PHE A 86 -7.35 10.66 -10.44
#